data_AF-A0A6G5AAT5-F1
#
_entry.id   AF-A0A6G5AAT5-F1
#
_cell.length_a   1.000
_cell.length_b   1.000
_cell.length_c   1.000
_cell.angle_alpha   90.00
_cell.angle_beta   90.00
_cell.angle_gamma   90.00
#
_symmetry.space_group_name_H-M   'P 1'
#
loop_
_entity.id
_entity.type
_entity.pdbx_description
1 polymer ?
#
loop_
_entity_poly.entity_id
_entity_poly.type
_entity_poly.pdbx_seq_one_letter_code
_entity_poly.pdbx_strand_id
1 'polypeptide(L)'
;IVIVDPRELLLLLRLWALVPQSGPFSSKIPRCRRYDSEDEADGDEDKYADNADMPGTKVDRWNGFDPACYHAVIEEYRKVEEAKRQLKEDRLKHDILHLEGVGTRERDDSEDEADGDEDKYADNADMPGTKVDSKQRITVRNLRIREDVAKYLRNLDPNSAYYDPKTRSMRDNPYKNSNKTPEELHFAGDNFVRYSGDTQKIAEAQ
;
A
#
# COMPACT_ATOMS: atom_id res chain seq x y z
N ILE A 1 51.95 -18.72 -12.89
CA ILE A 1 50.89 -19.45 -13.62
C ILE A 1 50.58 -20.68 -12.77
N VAL A 2 49.56 -20.58 -11.91
CA VAL A 2 49.19 -21.71 -11.03
C VAL A 2 48.41 -22.69 -11.90
N ILE A 3 48.95 -23.88 -12.07
CA ILE A 3 48.31 -24.96 -12.82
C ILE A 3 47.17 -25.47 -11.94
N VAL A 4 45.94 -25.08 -12.28
CA VAL A 4 44.74 -25.61 -11.64
C VAL A 4 44.49 -27.00 -12.21
N ASP A 5 44.42 -28.01 -11.34
CA ASP A 5 44.19 -29.38 -11.74
C ASP A 5 42.84 -29.52 -12.48
N PRO A 6 42.79 -30.16 -13.66
CA PRO A 6 41.57 -30.26 -14.47
C PRO A 6 40.43 -31.04 -13.78
N ARG A 7 40.76 -31.79 -12.71
CA ARG A 7 39.77 -32.51 -11.88
C ARG A 7 39.05 -31.58 -10.90
N GLU A 8 39.69 -30.53 -10.41
CA GLU A 8 39.04 -29.53 -9.56
C GLU A 8 38.07 -28.64 -10.35
N LEU A 9 38.44 -28.32 -11.60
CA LEU A 9 37.53 -27.61 -12.52
C LEU A 9 36.26 -28.43 -12.82
N LEU A 10 36.38 -29.74 -12.98
CA LEU A 10 35.24 -30.65 -13.17
C LEU A 10 34.36 -30.77 -11.93
N LEU A 11 34.94 -30.71 -10.73
CA LEU A 11 34.19 -30.69 -9.47
C LEU A 11 33.46 -29.37 -9.26
N LEU A 12 34.09 -28.24 -9.57
CA LEU A 12 33.46 -26.91 -9.52
C LEU A 12 32.32 -26.78 -10.56
N LEU A 13 32.50 -27.32 -11.76
CA LEU A 13 31.43 -27.37 -12.78
C LEU A 13 30.26 -28.26 -12.35
N ARG A 14 30.51 -29.38 -11.67
CA ARG A 14 29.46 -30.25 -11.12
C ARG A 14 28.75 -29.64 -9.91
N LEU A 15 29.46 -28.91 -9.05
CA LEU A 15 28.85 -28.19 -7.93
C LEU A 15 27.98 -27.03 -8.42
N TRP A 16 28.43 -26.30 -9.45
CA TRP A 16 27.64 -25.22 -10.05
C TRP A 16 26.35 -25.73 -10.71
N ALA A 17 26.39 -26.91 -11.33
CA ALA A 17 25.22 -27.55 -11.95
C ALA A 17 24.19 -28.09 -10.93
N LEU A 18 24.55 -28.21 -9.65
CA LEU A 18 23.66 -28.70 -8.59
C LEU A 18 22.97 -27.57 -7.81
N VAL A 19 23.27 -26.31 -8.11
CA VAL A 19 22.59 -25.16 -7.52
C VAL A 19 21.24 -24.99 -8.24
N PRO A 20 20.09 -25.16 -7.55
CA PRO A 20 18.80 -24.93 -8.16
C PRO A 20 18.71 -23.44 -8.53
N GLN A 21 18.76 -23.15 -9.83
CA GLN A 21 18.50 -21.81 -10.33
C GLN A 21 17.03 -21.49 -10.03
N SER A 22 16.78 -20.67 -9.01
CA SER A 22 15.49 -20.05 -8.81
C SER A 22 15.21 -19.17 -10.03
N GLY A 23 14.35 -19.68 -10.92
CA GLY A 23 13.90 -18.94 -12.10
C GLY A 23 13.22 -17.63 -11.68
N PRO A 24 13.26 -16.60 -12.53
CA PRO A 24 12.62 -15.32 -12.23
C PRO A 24 11.13 -15.52 -11.97
N PHE A 25 10.63 -14.87 -10.93
CA PHE A 25 9.20 -14.76 -10.61
C PHE A 25 8.46 -14.30 -11.86
N SER A 26 7.70 -15.19 -12.49
CA SER A 26 7.03 -14.91 -13.75
C SER A 26 5.96 -13.84 -13.51
N SER A 27 6.15 -12.65 -14.06
CA SER A 27 5.17 -11.55 -14.04
C SER A 27 3.93 -11.82 -14.92
N LYS A 28 3.84 -13.00 -15.54
CA LYS A 28 2.64 -13.43 -16.25
C LYS A 28 1.61 -13.86 -15.22
N ILE A 29 0.50 -13.13 -15.18
CA ILE A 29 -0.74 -13.49 -14.48
C ILE A 29 -0.96 -14.99 -14.64
N PRO A 30 -1.21 -15.75 -13.56
CA PRO A 30 -1.62 -17.14 -13.67
C PRO A 30 -2.92 -17.15 -14.48
N ARG A 31 -2.83 -17.50 -15.76
CA ARG A 31 -4.02 -17.95 -16.49
C ARG A 31 -4.43 -19.21 -15.78
N CYS A 32 -5.49 -19.12 -15.00
CA CYS A 32 -6.15 -20.30 -14.48
C CYS A 32 -6.37 -21.24 -15.68
N ARG A 33 -5.83 -22.45 -15.58
CA ARG A 33 -5.91 -23.43 -16.66
C ARG A 33 -7.38 -23.56 -17.04
N ARG A 34 -7.66 -23.46 -18.34
CA ARG A 34 -8.92 -23.91 -18.90
C ARG A 34 -8.86 -25.44 -18.79
N TYR A 35 -9.45 -25.97 -17.71
CA TYR A 35 -9.67 -27.36 -17.30
C TYR A 35 -8.69 -28.44 -17.82
N ASP A 36 -7.96 -29.07 -16.90
CA ASP A 36 -7.38 -30.40 -17.14
C ASP A 36 -8.48 -31.44 -16.94
N SER A 37 -9.04 -31.98 -18.02
CA SER A 37 -9.85 -33.20 -18.00
C SER A 37 -9.62 -33.98 -19.30
N GLU A 38 -8.83 -35.05 -19.21
CA GLU A 38 -9.13 -36.25 -19.99
C GLU A 38 -10.47 -36.75 -19.45
N ASP A 39 -11.58 -36.53 -20.16
CA ASP A 39 -12.82 -37.32 -20.08
C ASP A 39 -13.85 -36.78 -21.10
N GLU A 40 -14.73 -37.68 -21.52
CA GLU A 40 -15.57 -37.65 -22.72
C GLU A 40 -16.40 -36.37 -22.90
N ALA A 41 -16.63 -36.00 -24.17
CA ALA A 41 -17.45 -34.86 -24.56
C ALA A 41 -18.93 -35.12 -24.23
N ASP A 42 -19.37 -34.70 -23.05
CA ASP A 42 -20.79 -34.63 -22.72
C ASP A 42 -21.51 -33.64 -23.63
N GLY A 43 -22.59 -34.12 -24.23
CA GLY A 43 -23.36 -33.44 -25.27
C GLY A 43 -24.20 -32.27 -24.76
N ASP A 44 -24.47 -31.37 -25.70
CA ASP A 44 -25.51 -30.34 -25.69
C ASP A 44 -25.53 -29.36 -24.51
N GLU A 45 -24.52 -28.49 -24.44
CA GLU A 45 -24.64 -27.22 -23.73
C GLU A 45 -25.11 -26.11 -24.69
N ASP A 46 -26.29 -25.56 -24.39
CA ASP A 46 -26.81 -24.33 -24.98
C ASP A 46 -25.77 -23.21 -24.81
N LYS A 47 -25.09 -22.89 -25.92
CA LYS A 47 -24.09 -21.81 -25.97
C LYS A 47 -24.79 -20.48 -25.72
N TYR A 48 -24.68 -19.96 -24.51
CA TYR A 48 -25.08 -18.59 -24.21
C TYR A 48 -24.31 -17.65 -25.16
N ALA A 49 -25.04 -16.97 -26.03
CA ALA A 49 -24.47 -16.02 -26.96
C ALA A 49 -23.95 -14.81 -26.17
N ASP A 50 -22.63 -14.61 -26.17
CA ASP A 50 -21.98 -13.44 -25.63
C ASP A 50 -22.40 -12.19 -26.43
N ASN A 51 -23.38 -11.45 -25.93
CA ASN A 51 -23.79 -10.16 -26.48
C ASN A 51 -22.76 -9.08 -26.08
N ALA A 52 -21.58 -9.15 -26.70
CA ALA A 52 -20.50 -8.18 -26.53
C ALA A 52 -20.71 -6.97 -27.46
N ASP A 53 -21.68 -6.11 -27.15
CA ASP A 53 -21.97 -4.90 -27.96
C ASP A 53 -21.19 -3.65 -27.54
N MET A 54 -20.38 -3.72 -26.49
CA MET A 54 -19.52 -2.62 -26.05
C MET A 54 -18.08 -2.80 -26.57
N PRO A 55 -17.43 -1.76 -27.13
CA PRO A 55 -16.11 -1.90 -27.77
C PRO A 55 -15.00 -2.35 -26.81
N GLY A 56 -15.19 -2.19 -25.50
CA GLY A 56 -14.24 -2.63 -24.47
C GLY A 56 -14.30 -4.12 -24.12
N THR A 57 -15.41 -4.81 -24.38
CA THR A 57 -15.61 -6.19 -23.90
C THR A 57 -14.92 -7.23 -24.78
N LYS A 58 -14.82 -6.99 -26.09
CA LYS A 58 -14.15 -7.90 -27.05
C LYS A 58 -12.65 -8.00 -26.86
N VAL A 59 -12.03 -6.97 -26.27
CA VAL A 59 -10.59 -6.87 -26.02
C VAL A 59 -10.31 -6.89 -24.51
N ASP A 60 -11.30 -7.26 -23.69
CA ASP A 60 -11.07 -7.38 -22.26
C ASP A 60 -10.15 -8.56 -21.97
N ARG A 61 -8.97 -8.24 -21.43
CA ARG A 61 -7.93 -9.20 -21.05
C ARG A 61 -8.42 -10.20 -20.01
N TRP A 62 -9.42 -9.81 -19.22
CA TRP A 62 -9.97 -10.59 -18.11
C TRP A 62 -11.31 -11.24 -18.44
N ASN A 63 -11.72 -11.26 -19.72
CA ASN A 63 -12.93 -11.95 -20.11
C ASN A 63 -12.83 -13.46 -19.78
N GLY A 64 -13.83 -14.00 -19.08
CA GLY A 64 -13.84 -15.38 -18.60
C GLY A 64 -12.94 -15.66 -17.40
N PHE A 65 -12.56 -14.63 -16.62
CA PHE A 65 -11.85 -14.82 -15.36
C PHE A 65 -12.79 -15.36 -14.27
N ASP A 66 -12.46 -16.54 -13.72
CA ASP A 66 -13.13 -17.12 -12.56
C ASP A 66 -12.55 -16.53 -11.25
N PRO A 67 -13.35 -15.91 -10.37
CA PRO A 67 -12.90 -15.40 -9.07
C PRO A 67 -12.19 -16.44 -8.20
N ALA A 68 -12.54 -17.72 -8.29
CA ALA A 68 -11.91 -18.78 -7.49
C ALA A 68 -10.42 -18.94 -7.79
N CYS A 69 -10.00 -18.64 -9.01
CA CYS A 69 -8.60 -18.72 -9.43
C CYS A 69 -7.68 -17.70 -8.75
N TYR A 70 -8.23 -16.64 -8.16
CA TYR A 70 -7.44 -15.67 -7.40
C TYR A 70 -6.87 -16.26 -6.10
N HIS A 71 -7.45 -17.36 -5.59
CA HIS A 71 -6.93 -18.04 -4.40
C HIS A 71 -5.47 -18.47 -4.52
N ALA A 72 -5.01 -18.87 -5.70
CA ALA A 72 -3.61 -19.24 -5.93
C ALA A 72 -2.64 -18.08 -5.62
N VAL A 73 -3.03 -16.85 -5.97
CA VAL A 73 -2.22 -15.65 -5.67
C VAL A 73 -2.17 -15.41 -4.15
N ILE A 74 -3.28 -15.58 -3.46
CA ILE A 74 -3.34 -15.45 -1.99
C ILE A 74 -2.39 -16.45 -1.31
N GLU A 75 -2.36 -17.70 -1.77
CA GLU A 75 -1.46 -18.72 -1.23
C GLU A 75 0.03 -18.41 -1.46
N GLU A 76 0.39 -17.85 -2.61
CA GLU A 76 1.76 -17.41 -2.89
C GLU A 76 2.17 -16.28 -1.93
N TYR A 77 1.32 -15.27 -1.74
CA TYR A 77 1.60 -14.18 -0.78
C TYR A 77 1.71 -14.70 0.65
N ARG A 78 0.88 -15.67 1.04
CA ARG A 78 0.96 -16.30 2.36
C ARG A 78 2.32 -16.98 2.60
N LYS A 79 2.84 -17.71 1.61
CA LYS A 79 4.18 -18.35 1.70
C LYS A 79 5.29 -17.30 1.81
N VAL A 80 5.19 -16.20 1.07
CA VAL A 80 6.16 -15.10 1.14
C VAL A 80 6.15 -14.43 2.51
N GLU A 81 4.98 -14.22 3.11
CA GLU A 81 4.87 -13.67 4.48
C GLU A 81 5.46 -14.61 5.54
N GLU A 82 5.22 -15.92 5.43
CA GLU A 82 5.81 -16.92 6.33
C GLU A 82 7.35 -16.94 6.25
N ALA A 83 7.91 -16.89 5.03
CA ALA A 83 9.35 -16.79 4.83
C ALA A 83 9.94 -15.48 5.40
N LYS A 84 9.25 -14.34 5.20
CA LYS A 84 9.67 -13.06 5.78
C LYS A 84 9.66 -13.09 7.31
N ARG A 85 8.65 -13.72 7.92
CA ARG A 85 8.57 -13.88 9.38
C ARG A 85 9.73 -14.74 9.91
N GLN A 86 10.02 -15.87 9.26
CA GLN A 86 11.14 -16.74 9.65
C GLN A 86 12.49 -16.02 9.56
N LEU A 87 12.74 -15.28 8.47
CA LEU A 87 13.96 -14.48 8.35
C LEU A 87 14.09 -13.41 9.43
N LYS A 88 12.97 -12.78 9.83
CA LYS A 88 12.96 -11.81 10.94
C LYS A 88 13.25 -12.49 12.28
N GLU A 89 12.65 -13.66 12.54
CA GLU A 89 12.92 -14.44 13.76
C GLU A 89 14.38 -14.90 13.85
N ASP A 90 14.96 -15.35 12.74
CA ASP A 90 16.34 -15.82 12.71
C ASP A 90 17.34 -14.67 12.87
N ARG A 91 17.03 -13.48 12.32
CA ARG A 91 17.78 -12.24 12.61
C ARG A 91 17.73 -11.90 14.11
N LEU A 92 16.54 -11.87 14.70
CA LEU A 92 16.39 -11.58 16.14
C LEU A 92 17.10 -12.62 17.02
N LYS A 93 17.06 -13.90 16.68
CA LYS A 93 17.80 -14.95 17.41
C LYS A 93 19.31 -14.76 17.29
N HIS A 94 19.81 -14.42 16.10
CA HIS A 94 21.21 -14.12 15.88
C HIS A 94 21.65 -12.92 16.73
N ASP A 95 20.84 -11.86 16.78
CA ASP A 95 21.14 -10.66 17.57
C ASP A 95 21.16 -10.96 19.09
N ILE A 96 20.21 -11.77 19.58
CA ILE A 96 20.17 -12.21 20.99
C ILE A 96 21.40 -13.07 21.33
N LEU A 97 21.76 -14.03 20.47
CA LEU A 97 22.94 -14.88 20.68
C LEU A 97 24.25 -14.09 20.62
N HIS A 98 24.34 -13.09 19.75
CA HIS A 98 25.48 -12.18 19.67
C HIS A 98 25.59 -11.28 20.91
N LEU A 99 24.47 -10.95 21.56
CA LEU A 99 24.44 -10.16 22.80
C LEU A 99 24.84 -10.97 24.06
N GLU A 100 24.53 -12.27 24.11
CA GLU A 100 24.88 -13.15 25.23
C GLU A 100 26.33 -13.68 25.15
N GLY A 101 26.97 -13.65 23.98
CA GLY A 101 28.33 -14.11 23.73
C GLY A 101 29.36 -12.98 23.58
N VAL A 102 29.98 -12.56 24.70
CA VAL A 102 31.22 -11.76 24.75
C VAL A 102 31.11 -10.31 24.24
N GLY A 103 31.18 -9.36 25.18
CA GLY A 103 31.46 -7.97 24.86
C GLY A 103 32.82 -7.79 24.20
N THR A 104 32.84 -7.57 22.89
CA THR A 104 33.91 -6.86 22.16
C THR A 104 33.35 -6.39 20.80
N ARG A 105 33.34 -5.06 20.66
CA ARG A 105 33.19 -4.22 19.46
C ARG A 105 33.47 -4.96 18.13
N GLU A 106 32.48 -5.00 17.23
CA GLU A 106 32.38 -4.19 15.99
C GLU A 106 30.91 -4.22 15.53
N ARG A 107 30.22 -3.07 15.58
CA ARG A 107 28.83 -2.89 15.15
C ARG A 107 28.89 -2.31 13.73
N ASP A 108 28.97 -3.19 12.74
CA ASP A 108 28.79 -2.87 11.32
C ASP A 108 27.72 -3.81 10.75
N ASP A 109 26.46 -3.48 11.01
CA ASP A 109 25.34 -3.53 10.05
C ASP A 109 24.10 -2.98 10.79
N SER A 110 23.84 -1.68 10.62
CA SER A 110 22.74 -0.99 11.29
C SER A 110 21.51 -0.95 10.38
N GLU A 111 20.69 -1.99 10.43
CA GLU A 111 19.28 -1.89 10.03
C GLU A 111 18.41 -2.41 11.18
N ASP A 112 17.62 -1.49 11.75
CA ASP A 112 16.56 -1.67 12.76
C ASP A 112 16.95 -1.45 14.23
N GLU A 113 17.43 -0.24 14.54
CA GLU A 113 17.38 0.34 15.90
C GLU A 113 16.45 1.55 15.87
N ALA A 114 15.16 1.23 15.95
CA ALA A 114 14.09 2.17 16.26
C ALA A 114 13.89 2.22 17.77
N ASP A 115 14.81 2.88 18.50
CA ASP A 115 14.46 3.63 19.73
C ASP A 115 15.61 4.57 20.18
N GLY A 116 15.42 5.88 20.02
CA GLY A 116 16.01 6.91 20.90
C GLY A 116 17.47 7.36 20.71
N ASP A 117 17.83 8.00 19.57
CA ASP A 117 19.01 8.90 19.52
C ASP A 117 18.79 10.03 18.47
N GLU A 118 17.77 10.86 18.70
CA GLU A 118 17.27 11.91 17.79
C GLU A 118 18.14 13.20 17.77
N ASP A 119 19.25 13.25 18.51
CA ASP A 119 20.07 14.46 18.63
C ASP A 119 21.37 14.45 17.78
N LYS A 120 21.69 13.34 17.09
CA LYS A 120 22.95 13.20 16.33
C LYS A 120 22.91 13.66 14.86
N TYR A 121 21.74 13.97 14.33
CA TYR A 121 21.56 14.23 12.89
C TYR A 121 21.56 15.70 12.49
N ALA A 122 21.65 16.64 13.43
CA ALA A 122 21.69 18.07 13.12
C ALA A 122 23.06 18.54 12.57
N ASP A 123 24.16 17.87 12.93
CA ASP A 123 25.53 18.38 12.66
C ASP A 123 26.19 17.87 11.37
N ASN A 124 25.58 16.92 10.64
CA ASN A 124 26.13 16.44 9.36
C ASN A 124 25.58 17.19 8.13
N ALA A 125 24.91 18.32 8.34
CA ALA A 125 24.20 19.08 7.32
C ALA A 125 25.04 20.15 6.60
N ASP A 126 26.36 20.09 6.64
CA ASP A 126 27.21 20.97 5.81
C ASP A 126 28.16 20.16 4.92
N MET A 127 27.61 19.63 3.84
CA MET A 127 28.39 19.12 2.72
C MET A 127 28.77 20.33 1.84
N PRO A 128 30.04 20.78 1.86
CA PRO A 128 30.44 22.02 1.19
C PRO A 128 30.31 21.85 -0.32
N GLY A 129 29.35 22.53 -0.93
CA GLY A 129 29.18 22.54 -2.40
C GLY A 129 27.75 22.68 -2.91
N THR A 130 26.74 22.52 -2.06
CA THR A 130 25.34 22.77 -2.44
C THR A 130 24.88 24.11 -1.89
N LYS A 131 24.64 25.09 -2.77
CA LYS A 131 24.07 26.38 -2.38
C LYS A 131 22.69 26.13 -1.76
N VAL A 132 22.59 26.30 -0.45
CA VAL A 132 21.37 26.12 0.33
C VAL A 132 20.49 27.36 0.23
N ASP A 133 19.78 27.49 -0.90
CA ASP A 133 18.69 28.47 -1.02
C ASP A 133 17.47 27.99 -0.20
N SER A 134 17.45 28.32 1.09
CA SER A 134 16.39 27.94 2.04
C SER A 134 14.97 28.39 1.66
N LYS A 135 14.83 29.31 0.70
CA LYS A 135 13.54 29.81 0.19
C LYS A 135 13.02 29.07 -1.05
N GLN A 136 13.86 28.31 -1.76
CA GLN A 136 13.46 27.57 -2.97
C GLN A 136 13.38 26.06 -2.76
N ARG A 137 13.77 25.56 -1.58
CA ARG A 137 13.58 24.16 -1.17
C ARG A 137 12.12 23.89 -0.74
N ILE A 138 11.16 24.34 -1.54
CA ILE A 138 9.78 23.87 -1.42
C ILE A 138 9.73 22.54 -2.15
N THR A 139 10.08 21.46 -1.47
CA THR A 139 9.67 20.13 -1.92
C THR A 139 8.15 20.15 -2.06
N VAL A 140 7.61 19.84 -3.23
CA VAL A 140 6.16 19.78 -3.45
C VAL A 140 5.62 18.59 -2.65
N ARG A 141 5.34 18.81 -1.37
CA ARG A 141 4.63 17.85 -0.52
C ARG A 141 3.16 17.95 -0.85
N ASN A 142 2.44 16.84 -0.67
CA ASN A 142 0.98 16.85 -0.74
C ASN A 142 0.46 17.84 0.31
N LEU A 143 -0.12 18.95 -0.17
CA LEU A 143 -0.59 20.06 0.67
C LEU A 143 -1.88 19.75 1.43
N ARG A 144 -2.49 18.60 1.16
CA ARG A 144 -3.70 18.16 1.86
C ARG A 144 -3.32 17.63 3.24
N ILE A 145 -3.85 18.29 4.26
CA ILE A 145 -3.85 17.84 5.65
C ILE A 145 -4.71 16.57 5.74
N ARG A 146 -4.20 15.50 6.37
CA ARG A 146 -4.87 14.18 6.39
C ARG A 146 -5.86 14.06 7.55
N GLU A 147 -5.68 14.88 8.58
CA GLU A 147 -6.48 15.01 9.78
C GLU A 147 -7.86 15.65 9.47
N ASP A 148 -7.89 16.55 8.48
CA ASP A 148 -9.11 17.23 8.05
C ASP A 148 -9.90 16.36 7.05
N VAL A 149 -10.99 15.78 7.55
CA VAL A 149 -11.95 15.03 6.72
C VAL A 149 -12.73 15.98 5.83
N ALA A 150 -12.78 15.68 4.52
CA ALA A 150 -13.55 16.47 3.57
C ALA A 150 -15.06 16.44 3.90
N LYS A 151 -15.78 17.54 3.61
CA LYS A 151 -17.21 17.69 3.94
C LYS A 151 -18.07 16.53 3.41
N TYR A 152 -17.86 16.10 2.16
CA TYR A 152 -18.61 15.02 1.51
C TYR A 152 -18.24 13.60 1.98
N LEU A 153 -17.17 13.44 2.76
CA LEU A 153 -16.80 12.14 3.36
C LEU A 153 -17.29 12.00 4.79
N ARG A 154 -17.97 13.00 5.34
CA ARG A 154 -18.48 12.97 6.72
C ARG A 154 -19.62 11.97 6.89
N ASN A 155 -20.49 11.87 5.89
CA ASN A 155 -21.52 10.84 5.78
C ASN A 155 -21.53 10.31 4.34
N LEU A 156 -21.41 8.98 4.18
CA LEU A 156 -21.36 8.30 2.88
C LEU A 156 -22.75 7.99 2.33
N ASP A 157 -23.81 8.18 3.13
CA ASP A 157 -25.18 8.00 2.67
C ASP A 157 -25.50 9.00 1.55
N PRO A 158 -26.00 8.54 0.40
CA PRO A 158 -26.28 9.42 -0.75
C PRO A 158 -27.38 10.43 -0.45
N ASN A 159 -28.28 10.12 0.49
CA ASN A 159 -29.40 10.97 0.91
C ASN A 159 -29.06 11.84 2.14
N SER A 160 -27.78 12.02 2.45
CA SER A 160 -27.35 12.85 3.58
C SER A 160 -27.46 14.34 3.28
N ALA A 161 -26.38 15.11 3.43
CA ALA A 161 -26.35 16.54 3.12
C ALA A 161 -25.76 16.77 1.74
N TYR A 162 -26.41 17.62 0.95
CA TYR A 162 -25.91 17.99 -0.37
C TYR A 162 -24.62 18.82 -0.27
N TYR A 163 -23.57 18.37 -0.97
CA TYR A 163 -22.31 19.09 -1.12
C TYR A 163 -22.18 19.63 -2.55
N ASP A 164 -21.96 20.94 -2.69
CA ASP A 164 -21.66 21.55 -3.98
C ASP A 164 -20.13 21.51 -4.24
N PRO A 165 -19.64 20.71 -5.20
CA PRO A 165 -18.22 20.59 -5.48
C PRO A 165 -17.59 21.86 -6.07
N LYS A 166 -18.39 22.77 -6.63
CA LYS A 166 -17.90 24.02 -7.22
C LYS A 166 -17.56 25.05 -6.14
N THR A 167 -18.52 25.32 -5.27
CA THR A 167 -18.38 26.31 -4.19
C THR A 167 -17.77 25.72 -2.92
N ARG A 168 -17.62 24.39 -2.85
CA ARG A 168 -17.13 23.66 -1.68
C ARG A 168 -17.96 23.92 -0.42
N SER A 169 -19.26 24.16 -0.60
CA SER A 169 -20.19 24.44 0.47
C SER A 169 -21.11 23.25 0.75
N MET A 170 -21.39 23.01 2.03
CA MET A 170 -22.37 22.02 2.49
C MET A 170 -23.33 22.77 3.41
N ARG A 171 -24.55 23.02 2.91
CA ARG A 171 -25.53 23.85 3.63
C ARG A 171 -26.04 23.17 4.90
N ASP A 172 -26.49 21.94 4.72
CA ASP A 172 -27.13 21.13 5.74
C ASP A 172 -26.14 20.34 6.61
N ASN A 173 -26.56 19.99 7.83
CA ASN A 173 -25.78 19.09 8.69
C ASN A 173 -25.79 17.66 8.09
N PRO A 174 -24.62 17.02 7.86
CA PRO A 174 -24.56 15.61 7.41
C PRO A 174 -25.05 14.61 8.46
N TYR A 175 -25.15 15.02 9.72
CA TYR A 175 -25.50 14.18 10.87
C TYR A 175 -26.94 14.35 11.38
N LYS A 176 -27.85 14.86 10.55
CA LYS A 176 -29.27 15.14 10.91
C LYS A 176 -29.99 13.97 11.59
N ASN A 177 -29.69 12.74 11.17
CA ASN A 177 -30.35 11.53 11.68
C ASN A 177 -29.61 10.88 12.85
N SER A 178 -28.45 11.41 13.24
CA SER A 178 -27.71 10.92 14.40
C SER A 178 -28.17 11.69 15.64
N ASN A 179 -28.38 10.98 16.75
CA ASN A 179 -28.79 11.56 18.04
C ASN A 179 -27.70 12.41 18.72
N LYS A 180 -26.74 12.95 17.96
CA LYS A 180 -25.63 13.75 18.46
C LYS A 180 -26.04 15.21 18.48
N THR A 181 -25.70 15.90 19.55
CA THR A 181 -25.94 17.34 19.66
C THR A 181 -25.00 18.09 18.69
N PRO A 182 -25.39 19.27 18.17
CA PRO A 182 -24.56 20.02 17.23
C PRO A 182 -23.22 20.47 17.82
N GLU A 183 -23.11 20.57 19.15
CA GLU A 183 -21.90 20.99 19.87
C GLU A 183 -20.84 19.89 19.96
N GLU A 184 -21.25 18.62 19.95
CA GLU A 184 -20.34 17.47 19.94
C GLU A 184 -19.77 17.19 18.54
N LEU A 185 -20.35 17.79 17.50
CA LEU A 185 -19.98 17.55 16.12
C LEU A 185 -18.87 18.51 15.68
N HIS A 186 -17.80 17.96 15.08
CA HIS A 186 -16.75 18.78 14.45
C HIS A 186 -17.29 19.65 13.30
N PHE A 187 -18.42 19.26 12.71
CA PHE A 187 -19.07 20.01 11.64
C PHE A 187 -20.60 19.81 11.70
N ALA A 188 -21.32 20.90 11.93
CA ALA A 188 -22.79 20.93 12.00
C ALA A 188 -23.45 21.57 10.76
N GLY A 189 -22.72 21.74 9.66
CA GLY A 189 -23.19 22.40 8.44
C GLY A 189 -22.79 23.88 8.33
N ASP A 190 -22.65 24.38 7.11
CA ASP A 190 -22.26 25.78 6.88
C ASP A 190 -23.37 26.76 7.29
N ASN A 191 -24.65 26.36 7.24
CA ASN A 191 -25.75 27.20 7.70
C ASN A 191 -25.70 27.48 9.21
N PHE A 192 -25.31 26.48 10.01
CA PHE A 192 -25.18 26.65 11.46
C PHE A 192 -24.16 27.73 11.81
N VAL A 193 -22.99 27.71 11.16
CA VAL A 193 -21.91 28.68 11.41
C VAL A 193 -22.28 30.08 10.90
N ARG A 194 -22.98 30.20 9.77
CA ARG A 194 -23.35 31.50 9.16
C ARG A 194 -24.21 32.38 10.06
N TYR A 195 -25.17 31.78 10.77
CA TYR A 195 -26.08 32.51 11.66
C TYR A 195 -25.58 32.55 13.10
N SER A 196 -24.36 32.10 13.36
CA SER A 196 -23.75 32.14 14.71
C SER A 196 -22.89 33.38 14.91
N GLY A 197 -22.77 33.82 16.16
CA GLY A 197 -21.87 34.91 16.56
C GLY A 197 -22.46 36.31 16.36
N ASP A 198 -21.60 37.26 16.00
CA ASP A 198 -21.96 38.69 15.94
C ASP A 198 -22.92 39.05 14.79
N THR A 199 -23.16 38.12 13.85
CA THR A 199 -24.16 38.31 12.79
C THR A 199 -25.57 38.53 13.36
N GLN A 200 -25.90 37.88 14.48
CA GLN A 200 -27.18 38.08 15.16
C GLN A 200 -27.31 39.49 15.76
N LYS A 201 -26.26 39.97 16.44
CA LYS A 201 -26.24 41.32 17.04
C LYS A 201 -26.35 42.42 15.97
N ILE A 202 -25.69 42.23 14.83
CA ILE A 202 -25.79 43.17 13.70
C ILE A 202 -27.20 43.15 13.11
N ALA A 203 -27.80 41.97 12.95
CA ALA A 203 -29.17 41.83 12.44
C ALA A 203 -30.21 42.45 13.38
N GLU A 204 -30.01 42.38 14.70
CA GLU A 204 -30.87 43.04 15.69
C GLU A 204 -30.71 44.57 15.69
N ALA A 205 -29.53 45.08 15.31
CA ALA A 205 -29.22 46.51 15.29
C ALA A 205 -29.62 47.22 13.97
N GLN A 206 -29.98 46.47 12.92
CA GLN A 206 -30.30 46.97 11.59
C GLN A 206 -31.81 47.25 11.43
#